data_AF-A0A7C5XQM1-F1
#
_entry.id   AF-A0A7C5XQM1-F1
#
_cell.length_a   1.000
_cell.length_b   1.000
_cell.length_c   1.000
_cell.angle_alpha   90.00
_cell.angle_beta   90.00
_cell.angle_gamma   90.00
#
_symmetry.space_group_name_H-M   'P 1'
#
loop_
_entity.id
_entity.type
_entity.pdbx_description
1 polymer ?
#
loop_
_entity_poly.entity_id
_entity_poly.type
_entity_poly.pdbx_seq_one_letter_code
_entity_poly.pdbx_strand_id
1 'polypeptide(L)' 'MAKFKEAEKRMFKSVCMNCNANNPKGATICRKCGKVNRIRRKSKKRAATG' A
#
# COMPACT_ATOMS: atom_id res chain seq x y z
N MET A 1 10.38 -13.31 14.25
CA MET A 1 9.44 -13.56 13.13
C MET A 1 10.24 -13.96 11.90
N ALA A 2 9.87 -15.07 11.26
CA ALA A 2 10.46 -15.47 9.98
C ALA A 2 10.17 -14.42 8.90
N LYS A 3 11.18 -14.06 8.10
CA LYS A 3 11.06 -13.09 7.00
C LYS A 3 10.98 -13.85 5.68
N PHE A 4 9.87 -13.71 4.96
CA PHE A 4 9.66 -14.34 3.65
C PHE A 4 9.71 -13.27 2.55
N LYS A 5 10.90 -13.07 1.97
CA LYS A 5 11.18 -11.97 1.01
C LYS A 5 10.20 -11.94 -0.19
N GLU A 6 9.75 -13.09 -0.67
CA GLU A 6 8.85 -13.20 -1.81
C GLU A 6 7.43 -12.71 -1.49
N ALA A 7 6.92 -13.11 -0.33
CA ALA A 7 5.63 -12.64 0.18
C ALA A 7 5.66 -11.12 0.42
N GLU A 8 6.74 -10.59 1.00
CA GLU A 8 6.89 -9.15 1.24
C GLU A 8 6.82 -8.34 -0.07
N LYS A 9 7.43 -8.84 -1.16
CA LYS A 9 7.38 -8.15 -2.45
C LYS A 9 5.95 -8.05 -3.01
N ARG A 10 5.11 -9.07 -2.78
CA ARG A 10 3.73 -9.16 -3.28
C ARG A 10 2.70 -8.44 -2.39
N MET A 11 2.87 -8.51 -1.07
CA MET A 11 1.90 -8.00 -0.09
C MET A 11 1.97 -6.48 0.12
N PHE A 12 3.17 -5.89 0.08
CA PHE A 12 3.36 -4.46 0.38
C PHE A 12 3.29 -3.59 -0.88
N LYS A 13 2.05 -3.31 -1.31
CA LYS A 13 1.73 -2.37 -2.39
C LYS A 13 1.43 -0.97 -1.85
N SER A 14 0.90 -0.09 -2.69
CA SER A 14 0.42 1.22 -2.30
C SER A 14 -1.10 1.22 -2.07
N VAL A 15 -1.60 2.11 -1.21
CA VAL A 15 -3.02 2.22 -0.85
C VAL A 15 -3.46 3.66 -1.05
N CYS A 16 -4.65 3.86 -1.61
CA CYS A 16 -5.24 5.18 -1.73
C CYS A 16 -5.73 5.68 -0.36
N MET A 17 -5.41 6.93 0.00
CA MET A 17 -5.85 7.57 1.24
C MET A 17 -7.29 8.10 1.17
N ASN A 18 -7.93 8.04 0.00
CA ASN A 18 -9.31 8.51 -0.20
C ASN A 18 -10.33 7.38 -0.25
N CYS A 19 -10.01 6.27 -0.93
CA CYS A 19 -10.95 5.15 -1.14
C CYS A 19 -10.39 3.78 -0.71
N ASN A 20 -9.21 3.76 -0.09
CA ASN A 20 -8.54 2.56 0.42
C ASN A 20 -8.23 1.47 -0.61
N ALA A 21 -8.34 1.76 -1.91
CA ALA A 21 -7.99 0.83 -2.97
C ALA A 21 -6.48 0.52 -3.00
N ASN A 22 -6.13 -0.73 -3.33
CA ASN A 22 -4.75 -1.14 -3.57
C ASN A 22 -4.29 -0.72 -4.98
N ASN A 23 -3.19 0.01 -5.04
CA ASN A 23 -2.58 0.52 -6.26
C ASN A 23 -1.16 -0.04 -6.44
N PRO A 24 -0.65 -0.12 -7.68
CA PRO A 24 0.72 -0.56 -7.95
C PRO A 24 1.75 0.35 -7.25
N LYS A 25 2.96 -0.18 -7.04
CA LYS A 25 4.07 0.58 -6.47
C LYS A 25 4.40 1.74 -7.42
N GLY A 26 4.49 2.96 -6.90
CA GLY A 26 4.77 4.16 -7.68
C GLY A 26 3.56 4.79 -8.40
N ALA A 27 2.34 4.28 -8.19
CA ALA A 27 1.15 4.91 -8.77
C ALA A 27 0.96 6.36 -8.27
N THR A 28 0.80 7.29 -9.19
CA THR A 28 0.47 8.71 -8.94
C THR A 28 -1.04 8.95 -8.90
N ILE A 29 -1.83 8.10 -9.56
CA ILE A 29 -3.29 8.22 -9.70
C ILE A 29 -3.96 6.94 -9.21
N CYS A 30 -5.04 7.08 -8.45
CA CYS A 30 -5.80 5.91 -8.00
C CYS A 30 -6.64 5.32 -9.14
N ARG A 31 -6.46 4.03 -9.42
CA ARG A 31 -7.22 3.32 -10.47
C ARG A 31 -8.72 3.17 -10.18
N LYS A 32 -9.15 3.38 -8.93
CA LYS A 32 -10.56 3.26 -8.52
C LYS A 32 -11.28 4.60 -8.49
N CYS A 33 -10.71 5.61 -7.83
CA CYS A 33 -11.37 6.91 -7.62
C CYS A 33 -10.77 8.07 -8.42
N GLY A 34 -9.72 7.84 -9.21
CA GLY A 34 -9.09 8.88 -10.04
C GLY A 34 -8.33 9.97 -9.29
N LYS A 35 -8.32 9.98 -7.95
CA LYS A 35 -7.59 11.00 -7.18
C LYS A 35 -6.09 10.92 -7.42
N VAL A 36 -5.50 12.07 -7.78
CA VAL A 36 -4.07 12.27 -8.00
C VAL A 36 -3.36 12.53 -6.67
N ASN A 37 -2.14 12.00 -6.50
CA ASN A 37 -1.27 12.22 -5.34
C ASN A 37 -1.86 11.84 -3.96
N ARG A 38 -2.90 10.99 -3.93
CA ARG A 38 -3.52 10.48 -2.70
C ARG A 38 -3.18 9.01 -2.46
N ILE A 39 -1.95 8.62 -2.75
CA ILE A 39 -1.48 7.23 -2.65
C ILE A 39 -0.29 7.16 -1.69
N ARG A 40 -0.38 6.29 -0.68
CA ARG A 40 0.69 6.02 0.29
C ARG A 40 1.18 4.59 0.16
N ARG A 41 2.42 4.32 0.59
CA ARG A 41 2.88 2.92 0.74
C ARG A 41 2.21 2.25 1.95
N LYS A 42 1.92 0.96 1.83
CA LYS A 42 1.49 0.14 2.96
C LYS A 42 2.67 -0.09 3.91
N SER A 43 2.43 0.00 5.22
CA SER A 43 3.45 -0.23 6.24
C SER A 43 3.92 -1.69 6.21
N LYS A 44 5.23 -1.90 6.32
CA LYS A 44 5.84 -3.24 6.49
C LYS A 44 5.77 -3.76 7.92
N LYS A 45 5.65 -2.85 8.88
CA LYS A 45 5.49 -3.17 10.30
C LYS A 45 4.01 -3.20 10.63
N ARG A 46 3.61 -4.11 11.52
CA ARG A 46 2.26 -4.05 12.12
C ARG A 46 2.09 -2.68 12.78
N ALA A 47 0.89 -2.12 12.72
CA ALA A 47 0.57 -0.97 13.54
C ALA A 47 0.77 -1.38 15.00
N ALA A 48 1.45 -0.55 15.79
CA ALA A 48 1.50 -0.76 17.23
C ALA A 48 0.06 -0.69 17.74
N THR A 49 -0.45 -1.81 18.24
CA THR A 49 -1.67 -1.85 19.03
C THR A 49 -1.33 -1.23 20.36
N GLY A 50 -1.82 -0.01 20.60
CA GLY A 50 -1.89 0.59 21.92
C GLY A 50 -3.03 -0.04 22.72
#